data_AF-A0AB36R750-F1
#
_entry.id   AF-A0AB36R750-F1
#
_cell.length_a   1.000
_cell.length_b   1.000
_cell.length_c   1.000
_cell.angle_alpha   90.00
_cell.angle_beta   90.00
_cell.angle_gamma   90.00
#
_symmetry.space_group_name_H-M   'P 1'
#
loop_
_entity.id
_entity.type
_entity.pdbx_description
1 polymer ?
#
loop_
_entity_poly.entity_id
_entity_poly.type
_entity_poly.pdbx_seq_one_letter_code
_entity_poly.pdbx_strand_id
1 'polypeptide(L)'
;MSILIAAAGALMLGATTPAGAVERKKIDCSGRPETGAKANYSWNNGIQTARVYYNNHCSKRMMVTLTFISNPGSRRECWRTPRGKGDKLFTFGLTSIRKGCHDPGPT
;
A
#
# COMPACT_ATOMS: atom_id res chain seq x y z
N MET A 1 25.65 -28.13 52.05
CA MET A 1 26.29 -27.83 50.75
C MET A 1 25.18 -27.35 49.84
N SER A 2 25.05 -26.03 49.70
CA SER A 2 23.93 -25.36 49.02
C SER A 2 24.23 -25.24 47.53
N ILE A 3 23.23 -25.47 46.68
CA ILE A 3 23.27 -25.04 45.27
C ILE A 3 21.97 -24.28 44.98
N LEU A 4 22.11 -22.97 44.82
CA LEU A 4 21.10 -22.07 44.26
C LEU A 4 21.13 -22.21 42.74
N ILE A 5 20.01 -22.55 42.11
CA ILE A 5 19.84 -22.45 40.65
C ILE A 5 19.11 -21.14 40.36
N ALA A 6 19.82 -20.18 39.77
CA ALA A 6 19.24 -18.95 39.27
C ALA A 6 18.57 -19.21 37.90
N ALA A 7 17.26 -19.00 37.80
CA ALA A 7 16.55 -19.01 36.53
C ALA A 7 16.76 -17.68 35.80
N ALA A 8 17.46 -17.72 34.67
CA ALA A 8 17.64 -16.59 33.77
C ALA A 8 16.33 -16.29 33.04
N GLY A 9 15.77 -15.09 33.23
CA GLY A 9 14.64 -14.59 32.47
C GLY A 9 15.06 -14.24 31.04
N ALA A 10 14.45 -14.90 30.06
CA ALA A 10 14.60 -14.54 28.65
C ALA A 10 13.81 -13.24 28.38
N LEU A 11 14.51 -12.12 28.15
CA LEU A 11 13.92 -10.95 27.52
C LEU A 11 13.57 -11.31 26.06
N MET A 12 12.29 -11.36 25.75
CA MET A 12 11.80 -11.37 24.38
C MET A 12 12.12 -10.02 23.74
N LEU A 13 13.23 -9.94 23.00
CA LEU A 13 13.50 -8.84 22.07
C LEU A 13 12.43 -8.89 20.98
N GLY A 14 11.45 -7.98 21.07
CA GLY A 14 10.50 -7.74 19.99
C GLY A 14 11.27 -7.37 18.73
N ALA A 15 11.27 -8.26 17.74
CA ALA A 15 11.89 -8.02 16.45
C ALA A 15 11.18 -6.84 15.77
N THR A 16 11.76 -5.65 15.86
CA THR A 16 11.40 -4.53 14.99
C THR A 16 11.91 -4.85 13.60
N THR A 17 11.04 -5.40 12.75
CA THR A 17 11.31 -5.45 11.31
C THR A 17 11.61 -4.03 10.83
N PRO A 18 12.71 -3.81 10.08
CA PRO A 18 13.01 -2.48 9.57
C PRO A 18 11.81 -1.98 8.78
N ALA A 19 11.31 -0.79 9.13
CA ALA A 19 10.26 -0.15 8.37
C ALA A 19 10.76 0.02 6.93
N GLY A 20 10.22 -0.78 6.00
CA GLY A 20 10.55 -0.66 4.59
C GLY A 20 10.29 0.77 4.10
N ALA A 21 11.05 1.21 3.09
CA ALA A 21 10.86 2.54 2.51
C ALA A 21 9.39 2.77 2.13
N VAL A 22 8.84 3.88 2.62
CA VAL A 22 7.45 4.29 2.35
C VAL A 22 7.41 4.97 0.99
N GLU A 23 6.80 4.31 0.02
CA GLU A 23 6.48 4.88 -1.28
C GLU A 23 5.30 5.84 -1.20
N ARG A 24 5.28 6.83 -2.08
CA ARG A 24 4.22 7.83 -2.15
C ARG A 24 3.85 8.15 -3.59
N LYS A 25 2.55 8.29 -3.84
CA LYS A 25 2.02 8.76 -5.13
C LYS A 25 0.98 9.85 -4.92
N LYS A 26 1.12 10.94 -5.66
CA LYS A 26 0.09 11.98 -5.78
C LYS A 26 -0.49 11.94 -7.19
N ILE A 27 -1.80 12.05 -7.29
CA ILE A 27 -2.52 12.04 -8.56
C ILE A 27 -3.52 13.19 -8.57
N ASP A 28 -3.39 14.09 -9.53
CA ASP A 28 -4.31 15.21 -9.67
C ASP A 28 -5.70 14.73 -10.08
N CYS A 29 -6.73 15.32 -9.48
CA CYS A 29 -8.12 15.07 -9.86
C CYS A 29 -8.40 15.61 -11.28
N SER A 30 -9.40 15.05 -11.97
CA SER A 30 -9.72 15.43 -13.36
C SER A 30 -11.02 16.21 -13.42
N GLY A 31 -10.94 17.44 -13.94
CA GLY A 31 -12.08 18.30 -14.22
C GLY A 31 -12.23 19.45 -13.23
N ARG A 32 -13.11 20.40 -13.54
CA ARG A 32 -13.58 21.42 -12.58
C ARG A 32 -14.74 20.84 -11.75
N PRO A 33 -14.94 21.25 -10.49
CA PRO A 33 -14.21 22.28 -9.72
C PRO A 33 -12.95 21.75 -9.01
N GLU A 34 -12.46 20.56 -9.34
CA GLU A 34 -11.40 19.86 -8.59
C GLU A 34 -9.97 20.42 -8.80
N THR A 35 -9.84 21.64 -9.31
CA THR A 35 -8.55 22.28 -9.57
C THR A 35 -7.74 22.39 -8.27
N GLY A 36 -6.60 21.68 -8.21
CA GLY A 36 -5.72 21.63 -7.04
C GLY A 36 -6.00 20.48 -6.08
N ALA A 37 -7.14 19.79 -6.19
CA ALA A 37 -7.41 18.58 -5.41
C ALA A 37 -6.56 17.41 -5.91
N LYS A 38 -6.10 16.56 -4.97
CA LYS A 38 -5.27 15.39 -5.28
C LYS A 38 -5.74 14.16 -4.53
N ALA A 39 -5.56 13.00 -5.15
CA ALA A 39 -5.55 11.72 -4.45
C ALA A 39 -4.11 11.38 -4.06
N ASN A 40 -3.88 11.23 -2.76
CA ASN A 40 -2.58 10.86 -2.20
C ASN A 40 -2.60 9.38 -1.80
N TYR A 41 -1.52 8.68 -2.07
CA TYR A 41 -1.34 7.28 -1.73
C TYR A 41 0.01 7.06 -1.08
N SER A 42 0.08 6.11 -0.16
CA SER A 42 1.35 5.63 0.39
C SER A 42 1.27 4.14 0.71
N TRP A 43 2.37 3.43 0.49
CA TRP A 43 2.49 2.01 0.77
C TRP A 43 3.96 1.65 1.05
N ASN A 44 4.20 0.46 1.59
CA ASN A 44 5.54 -0.10 1.68
C ASN A 44 5.71 -1.13 0.56
N ASN A 45 6.91 -1.21 -0.04
CA ASN A 45 7.26 -2.21 -1.06
C ASN A 45 7.49 -3.60 -0.45
N GLY A 46 6.55 -4.08 0.38
CA GLY A 46 6.56 -5.45 0.87
C GLY A 46 6.43 -6.43 -0.29
N ILE A 47 7.10 -7.59 -0.22
CA ILE A 47 7.06 -8.59 -1.31
C ILE A 47 5.75 -9.39 -1.28
N GLN A 48 5.24 -9.68 -0.08
CA GLN A 48 4.07 -10.57 0.10
C GLN A 48 2.75 -9.81 0.15
N THR A 49 2.71 -8.65 0.81
CA THR A 49 1.48 -7.88 0.98
C THR A 49 1.79 -6.39 0.92
N ALA A 50 0.83 -5.61 0.44
CA ALA A 50 0.90 -4.16 0.45
C ALA A 50 -0.36 -3.57 1.09
N ARG A 51 -0.20 -2.83 2.19
CA ARG A 51 -1.25 -1.95 2.70
C ARG A 51 -1.10 -0.59 2.04
N VAL A 52 -2.09 -0.21 1.25
CA VAL A 52 -2.13 1.09 0.58
C VAL A 52 -3.02 2.01 1.38
N TYR A 53 -2.42 3.03 1.99
CA TYR A 53 -3.15 4.14 2.59
C TYR A 53 -3.47 5.15 1.51
N TYR A 54 -4.69 5.68 1.53
CA TYR A 54 -5.14 6.70 0.58
C TYR A 54 -5.80 7.88 1.30
N ASN A 55 -5.64 9.06 0.72
CA ASN A 55 -6.40 10.25 1.04
C ASN A 55 -6.83 10.92 -0.27
N ASN A 56 -8.03 10.56 -0.73
CA ASN A 56 -8.62 11.01 -1.98
C ASN A 56 -9.47 12.26 -1.74
N HIS A 57 -8.88 13.43 -2.04
CA HIS A 57 -9.58 14.71 -1.99
C HIS A 57 -10.42 15.03 -3.24
N CYS A 58 -10.47 14.12 -4.23
CA CYS A 58 -11.36 14.32 -5.37
C CYS A 58 -12.83 14.22 -4.92
N SER A 59 -13.73 14.92 -5.60
CA SER A 59 -15.18 14.87 -5.32
C SER A 59 -15.79 13.50 -5.63
N LYS A 60 -15.11 12.71 -6.46
CA LYS A 60 -15.50 11.36 -6.88
C LYS A 60 -14.45 10.30 -6.55
N ARG A 61 -14.83 9.04 -6.75
CA ARG A 61 -13.90 7.91 -6.69
C ARG A 61 -12.82 8.05 -7.78
N MET A 62 -11.58 7.74 -7.45
CA MET A 62 -10.46 7.78 -8.40
C MET A 62 -10.22 6.38 -8.96
N MET A 63 -10.10 6.26 -10.29
CA MET A 63 -9.66 5.02 -10.94
C MET A 63 -8.14 5.03 -11.01
N VAL A 64 -7.49 4.01 -10.46
CA VAL A 64 -6.03 3.83 -10.51
C VAL A 64 -5.67 2.42 -10.93
N THR A 65 -4.54 2.28 -11.62
CA THR A 65 -3.92 1.00 -11.91
C THR A 65 -2.87 0.71 -10.85
N LEU A 66 -3.02 -0.41 -10.16
CA LEU A 66 -2.05 -0.99 -9.24
C LEU A 66 -1.18 -1.98 -10.02
N THR A 67 0.14 -1.91 -9.86
CA THR A 67 1.06 -2.93 -10.40
C THR A 67 1.64 -3.71 -9.23
N PHE A 68 1.26 -4.97 -9.13
CA PHE A 68 1.72 -5.90 -8.10
C PHE A 68 2.90 -6.74 -8.58
N ILE A 69 3.75 -7.12 -7.64
CA ILE A 69 4.77 -8.14 -7.80
C ILE A 69 4.05 -9.48 -8.02
N SER A 70 4.42 -10.20 -9.07
CA SER A 70 3.92 -11.55 -9.38
C SER A 70 5.10 -12.44 -9.74
N ASN A 71 5.02 -13.75 -9.51
CA ASN A 71 6.02 -14.68 -10.02
C ASN A 71 5.39 -15.62 -11.07
N PRO A 72 5.81 -15.58 -12.34
CA PRO A 72 6.74 -14.60 -12.93
C PRO A 72 6.10 -13.22 -13.16
N GLY A 73 6.91 -12.15 -13.13
CA GLY A 73 6.56 -10.83 -13.66
C GLY A 73 5.75 -9.88 -12.75
N SER A 74 4.70 -9.28 -13.29
CA SER A 74 3.86 -8.32 -12.56
C SER A 74 2.40 -8.45 -12.98
N ARG A 75 1.50 -8.23 -12.03
CA ARG A 75 0.05 -8.23 -12.28
C ARG A 75 -0.49 -6.82 -12.16
N ARG A 76 -1.34 -6.39 -13.10
CA ARG A 76 -2.04 -5.11 -13.01
C ARG A 76 -3.48 -5.30 -12.56
N GLU A 77 -3.96 -4.44 -11.68
CA GLU A 77 -5.36 -4.40 -11.26
C GLU A 77 -5.89 -2.98 -11.31
N CYS A 78 -7.11 -2.82 -11.80
CA CYS A 78 -7.84 -1.57 -11.66
C CYS A 78 -8.46 -1.48 -10.27
N TRP A 79 -8.16 -0.40 -9.54
CA TRP A 79 -8.77 -0.09 -8.27
C TRP A 79 -9.54 1.22 -8.33
N ARG A 80 -10.79 1.18 -7.90
CA ARG A 80 -11.64 2.35 -7.72
C ARG A 80 -11.51 2.86 -6.28
N THR A 81 -10.54 3.72 -6.05
CA THR A 81 -10.26 4.33 -4.74
C THR A 81 -11.48 5.12 -4.24
N PRO A 82 -12.00 4.82 -3.03
CA PRO A 82 -13.08 5.60 -2.43
C PRO A 82 -12.73 7.07 -2.25
N ARG A 83 -13.75 7.92 -2.07
CA ARG A 83 -13.54 9.31 -1.65
C ARG A 83 -13.11 9.35 -0.17
N GLY A 84 -12.30 10.33 0.20
CA GLY A 84 -11.85 10.53 1.58
C GLY A 84 -10.60 9.74 1.93
N LYS A 85 -10.36 9.54 3.23
CA LYS A 85 -9.21 8.82 3.77
C LYS A 85 -9.56 7.37 4.12
N GLY A 86 -8.60 6.48 3.98
CA GLY A 86 -8.71 5.08 4.39
C GLY A 86 -7.50 4.27 3.93
N ASP A 87 -7.64 2.95 3.98
CA ASP A 87 -6.62 2.05 3.49
C ASP A 87 -7.21 0.75 2.95
N LYS A 88 -6.43 0.03 2.16
CA LYS A 88 -6.77 -1.32 1.67
C LYS A 88 -5.54 -2.20 1.72
N LEU A 89 -5.69 -3.40 2.29
CA LEU A 89 -4.68 -4.45 2.26
C LEU A 89 -4.84 -5.26 0.97
N PHE A 90 -3.72 -5.46 0.28
CA PHE A 90 -3.61 -6.36 -0.86
C PHE A 90 -2.69 -7.52 -0.50
N THR A 91 -3.03 -8.71 -1.00
CA THR A 91 -2.31 -9.98 -0.73
C THR A 91 -1.10 -10.19 -1.64
N PHE A 92 -0.61 -9.11 -2.26
CA PHE A 92 0.58 -9.10 -3.10
C PHE A 92 1.38 -7.83 -2.82
N GLY A 93 2.69 -7.90 -3.00
CA GLY A 93 3.54 -6.72 -2.98
C GLY A 93 3.19 -5.74 -4.09
N LEU A 94 3.29 -4.44 -3.82
CA LEU A 94 2.92 -3.39 -4.77
C LEU A 94 4.17 -2.59 -5.19
N THR A 95 4.34 -2.38 -6.49
CA THR A 95 5.45 -1.59 -7.04
C THR A 95 5.03 -0.20 -7.48
N SER A 96 3.82 -0.01 -7.98
CA SER A 96 3.38 1.30 -8.44
C SER A 96 1.87 1.50 -8.49
N ILE A 97 1.47 2.78 -8.39
CA ILE A 97 0.10 3.27 -8.59
C ILE A 97 0.13 4.31 -9.70
N ARG A 98 -0.74 4.15 -10.71
CA ARG A 98 -0.88 5.07 -11.85
C ARG A 98 -2.33 5.54 -12.00
N LYS A 99 -2.51 6.75 -12.52
CA LYS A 99 -3.84 7.32 -12.80
C LYS A 99 -4.53 6.54 -13.91
N GLY A 100 -5.84 6.34 -13.76
CA GLY A 100 -6.67 5.67 -14.73
C GLY A 100 -6.58 4.15 -14.62
N CYS A 101 -7.52 3.49 -15.28
CA CYS A 101 -7.45 2.08 -15.58
C CYS A 101 -7.46 1.97 -17.10
N HIS A 102 -6.44 1.33 -17.67
CA HIS A 102 -6.63 0.72 -18.97
C HIS A 102 -7.23 -0.63 -18.69
N ASP A 103 -8.43 -0.88 -19.21
CA ASP A 103 -8.94 -2.23 -19.31
C ASP A 103 -7.87 -3.05 -20.06
N PRO A 104 -7.28 -4.10 -19.47
CA PRO A 104 -6.80 -5.18 -20.33
C PRO A 104 -8.07 -5.66 -21.04
N GLY A 105 -8.13 -5.54 -22.36
CA GLY A 105 -9.27 -6.03 -23.14
C GLY A 105 -9.64 -7.47 -22.74
N PRO A 106 -10.86 -7.92 -23.06
CA PRO A 106 -11.28 -9.27 -22.71
C PRO A 106 -10.25 -10.27 -23.24
N THR A 107 -9.71 -11.09 -22.33
CA THR A 107 -8.97 -12.31 -22.66
C THR A 107 -9.88 -13.31 -23.35
#